data_AF-B0EB60-F1
#
_entry.id   AF-B0EB60-F1
#
_cell.length_a   1.000
_cell.length_b   1.000
_cell.length_c   1.000
_cell.angle_alpha   90.00
_cell.angle_beta   90.00
_cell.angle_gamma   90.00
#
_symmetry.space_group_name_H-M   'P 1'
#
loop_
_entity.id
_entity.type
_entity.pdbx_description
1 polymer ?
#
loop_
_entity_poly.entity_id
_entity_poly.type
_entity_poly.pdbx_seq_one_letter_code
_entity_poly.pdbx_strand_id
1 'polypeptide(L)'
;MYGTPANRYPDVFSDEQETEIEEDNASLKDFYDMLSDMFKLAETAHILDYGINMSFGKQPLNVLNNTIIKHLEVIETLKEEIKDFERRNRLIITRLKEEENKGKELEKKVKQETKPKRRKTQLL
;
A
#
# COMPACT_ATOMS: atom_id res chain seq x y z
N MET A 1 36.65 -8.90 22.85
CA MET A 1 35.82 -7.70 22.58
C MET A 1 34.45 -8.20 22.15
N TYR A 2 33.40 -7.89 22.89
CA TYR A 2 32.03 -8.28 22.55
C TYR A 2 31.54 -7.36 21.43
N GLY A 3 31.33 -7.92 20.24
CA GLY A 3 30.76 -7.21 19.10
C GLY A 3 29.30 -6.89 19.38
N THR A 4 28.95 -5.62 19.31
CA THR A 4 27.56 -5.17 19.21
C THR A 4 26.91 -5.79 17.97
N PRO A 5 25.70 -6.37 18.05
CA PRO A 5 24.98 -6.75 16.86
C PRO A 5 24.58 -5.45 16.15
N ALA A 6 25.21 -5.17 15.01
CA ALA A 6 24.73 -4.14 14.11
C ALA A 6 23.31 -4.54 13.71
N ASN A 7 22.31 -3.78 14.16
CA ASN A 7 20.97 -3.80 13.59
C ASN A 7 21.12 -3.37 12.12
N ARG A 8 21.41 -4.34 11.26
CA ARG A 8 21.36 -4.18 9.81
C ARG A 8 19.89 -4.07 9.42
N TYR A 9 19.37 -2.86 9.46
CA TYR A 9 18.35 -2.49 8.48
C TYR A 9 19.04 -2.58 7.11
N PRO A 10 18.51 -3.33 6.13
CA PRO A 10 19.16 -3.49 4.82
C PRO A 10 19.28 -2.19 4.03
N ASP A 11 18.54 -1.14 4.41
CA ASP A 11 18.36 0.05 3.59
C ASP A 11 18.81 1.35 4.29
N VAL A 12 20.10 1.48 4.58
CA VAL A 12 20.69 2.81 4.80
C VAL A 12 21.62 3.09 3.62
N PHE A 13 21.05 3.65 2.56
CA PHE A 13 21.81 4.16 1.42
C PHE A 13 22.36 5.55 1.78
N SER A 14 23.64 5.61 2.16
CA SER A 14 24.43 6.83 2.04
C SER A 14 25.06 6.81 0.64
N ASP A 15 24.42 7.46 -0.33
CA ASP A 15 25.07 8.23 -1.41
C ASP A 15 24.10 8.54 -2.55
N GLU A 16 24.22 9.77 -3.09
CA GLU A 16 23.42 10.38 -4.16
C GLU A 16 23.75 9.83 -5.57
N GLN A 17 23.93 8.52 -5.71
CA GLN A 17 24.14 7.89 -7.02
C GLN A 17 22.97 6.98 -7.35
N GLU A 18 22.30 7.31 -8.46
CA GLU A 18 21.26 6.53 -9.14
C GLU A 18 21.66 5.06 -9.16
N THR A 19 21.17 4.31 -8.17
CA THR A 19 21.40 2.88 -8.07
C THR A 19 20.18 2.24 -8.71
N GLU A 20 20.37 1.73 -9.93
CA GLU A 20 19.44 0.81 -10.56
C GLU A 20 19.16 -0.31 -9.56
N ILE A 21 17.94 -0.32 -9.02
CA ILE A 21 17.49 -1.35 -8.10
C ILE A 21 17.57 -2.66 -8.88
N GLU A 22 18.49 -3.55 -8.54
CA GLU A 22 18.50 -4.91 -9.08
C GLU A 22 17.17 -5.55 -8.69
N GLU A 23 16.25 -5.64 -9.66
CA GLU A 23 14.88 -6.15 -9.53
C GLU A 23 14.84 -7.67 -9.33
N ASP A 24 15.91 -8.31 -8.88
CA ASP A 24 15.99 -9.75 -8.76
C ASP A 24 15.70 -10.21 -7.32
N ASN A 25 14.49 -10.75 -7.19
CA ASN A 25 13.99 -11.62 -6.12
C ASN A 25 13.57 -10.93 -4.81
N ALA A 26 12.34 -10.41 -4.79
CA ALA A 26 11.58 -10.28 -3.55
C ALA A 26 11.60 -11.61 -2.79
N SER A 27 12.12 -11.61 -1.58
CA SER A 27 12.28 -12.81 -0.77
C SER A 27 10.97 -13.17 -0.07
N LEU A 28 10.82 -14.45 0.32
CA LEU A 28 9.71 -14.89 1.18
C LEU A 28 9.58 -14.08 2.47
N LYS A 29 10.71 -13.55 2.96
CA LYS A 29 10.74 -12.69 4.14
C LYS A 29 10.08 -11.35 3.86
N ASP A 30 10.33 -10.74 2.70
CA ASP A 30 9.72 -9.45 2.33
C ASP A 30 8.19 -9.57 2.19
N PHE A 31 7.70 -10.71 1.71
CA PHE A 31 6.25 -11.00 1.73
C PHE A 31 5.69 -11.15 3.13
N TYR A 32 6.42 -11.82 4.03
CA TYR A 32 6.01 -11.95 5.43
C TYR A 32 5.99 -10.58 6.13
N ASP A 33 7.00 -9.75 5.89
CA ASP A 33 7.12 -8.41 6.43
C ASP A 33 5.98 -7.51 5.91
N MET A 34 5.65 -7.61 4.61
CA MET A 34 4.49 -6.92 4.02
C MET A 34 3.17 -7.35 4.68
N LEU A 35 2.95 -8.65 4.86
CA LEU A 35 1.74 -9.16 5.51
C LEU A 35 1.66 -8.69 6.96
N SER A 36 2.78 -8.72 7.70
CA SER A 36 2.83 -8.20 9.07
C SER A 36 2.49 -6.72 9.14
N ASP A 37 2.96 -5.92 8.18
CA ASP A 37 2.65 -4.49 8.16
C ASP A 37 1.19 -4.22 7.76
N MET A 38 0.60 -5.04 6.87
CA MET A 38 -0.84 -4.99 6.58
C MET A 38 -1.68 -5.29 7.82
N PHE A 39 -1.27 -6.27 8.64
CA PHE A 39 -1.96 -6.56 9.90
C PHE A 39 -1.93 -5.37 10.85
N LYS A 40 -0.77 -4.69 11.00
CA LYS A 40 -0.67 -3.51 11.86
C LYS A 40 -1.60 -2.38 11.41
N LEU A 41 -1.64 -2.10 10.10
CA LEU A 41 -2.55 -1.11 9.53
C LEU A 41 -4.02 -1.47 9.75
N ALA A 42 -4.36 -2.75 9.65
CA ALA A 42 -5.72 -3.22 9.90
C ALA A 42 -6.11 -3.04 11.37
N GLU A 43 -5.20 -3.33 12.30
CA GLU A 43 -5.42 -3.13 13.74
C GLU A 43 -5.63 -1.65 14.08
N THR A 44 -4.84 -0.74 13.52
CA THR A 44 -5.01 0.71 13.75
C THR A 44 -6.30 1.24 13.12
N ALA A 45 -6.68 0.75 11.94
CA ALA A 45 -7.97 1.08 11.30
C ALA A 45 -9.17 0.56 12.11
N HIS A 46 -9.05 -0.60 12.75
CA HIS A 46 -10.11 -1.20 13.54
C HIS A 46 -10.50 -0.38 14.78
N ILE A 47 -9.59 0.47 15.29
CA ILE A 47 -9.89 1.43 16.37
C ILE A 47 -10.99 2.42 15.94
N LEU A 48 -11.02 2.81 14.66
CA LEU A 48 -12.05 3.70 14.12
C LEU A 48 -13.42 3.03 14.11
N ASP A 49 -13.49 1.74 13.79
CA ASP A 49 -14.75 0.99 13.79
C ASP A 49 -15.29 0.81 15.22
N TYR A 50 -14.41 0.48 16.18
CA TYR A 50 -14.83 0.27 17.57
C TYR A 50 -15.27 1.55 18.29
N GLY A 51 -14.68 2.71 17.97
CA GLY A 51 -15.08 3.96 18.61
C GLY A 51 -16.51 4.40 18.27
N ILE A 52 -17.03 3.98 17.11
CA ILE A 52 -18.44 4.21 16.72
C ILE A 52 -19.39 3.35 17.54
N ASN A 53 -18.96 2.15 17.94
CA ASN A 53 -19.74 1.21 18.74
C ASN A 53 -19.73 1.53 20.25
N MET A 54 -19.12 2.64 20.68
CA MET A 54 -19.10 3.03 22.09
C MET A 54 -20.46 3.54 22.58
N SER A 55 -20.85 3.11 23.78
CA SER A 55 -22.03 3.64 24.47
C SER A 55 -21.73 5.02 25.07
N PHE A 56 -22.55 6.01 24.72
CA PHE A 56 -22.38 7.41 25.13
C PHE A 56 -22.71 7.69 26.62
N GLY A 57 -23.28 6.73 27.33
CA GLY A 57 -23.48 6.79 28.79
C GLY A 57 -24.23 8.05 29.27
N LYS A 58 -23.77 8.62 30.41
CA LYS A 58 -24.43 9.75 31.09
C LYS A 58 -24.08 11.13 30.52
N GLN A 59 -23.00 11.25 29.73
CA GLN A 59 -22.52 12.52 29.18
C GLN A 59 -22.23 12.37 27.68
N PRO A 60 -23.28 12.26 26.85
CA PRO A 60 -23.12 11.86 25.46
C PRO A 60 -22.30 12.83 24.62
N LEU A 61 -22.45 14.14 24.86
CA LEU A 61 -21.72 15.17 24.11
C LEU A 61 -20.21 15.17 24.41
N ASN A 62 -19.82 14.97 25.67
CA ASN A 62 -18.40 14.89 26.05
C ASN A 62 -17.75 13.64 25.48
N VAL A 63 -18.45 12.50 25.55
CA VAL A 63 -17.97 11.23 24.99
C VAL A 63 -17.84 11.34 23.47
N LEU A 64 -18.86 11.88 22.79
CA LEU A 64 -18.82 12.10 21.34
C LEU A 64 -17.66 13.02 20.92
N ASN A 65 -17.47 14.14 21.62
CA ASN A 65 -16.37 15.06 21.31
C ASN A 65 -15.00 14.35 21.44
N ASN A 66 -14.80 13.60 22.52
CA ASN A 66 -13.57 12.84 22.73
C ASN A 66 -13.36 11.74 21.67
N THR A 67 -14.43 11.02 21.29
CA THR A 67 -14.37 10.01 20.23
C THR A 67 -13.97 10.64 18.90
N ILE A 68 -14.56 11.77 18.52
CA ILE A 68 -14.25 12.47 17.27
C ILE A 68 -12.79 12.94 17.27
N ILE A 69 -12.32 13.57 18.35
CA ILE A 69 -10.93 14.02 18.47
C ILE A 69 -9.98 12.82 18.32
N LYS A 70 -10.25 11.71 19.00
CA LYS A 70 -9.44 10.50 18.89
C LYS A 70 -9.48 9.87 17.50
N HIS A 71 -10.61 9.91 16.81
CA HIS A 71 -10.69 9.46 15.42
C HIS A 71 -9.84 10.33 14.49
N LEU A 72 -9.82 11.64 14.69
CA LEU A 72 -8.95 12.53 13.90
C LEU A 72 -7.46 12.21 14.13
N GLU A 73 -7.05 12.01 15.39
CA GLU A 73 -5.68 11.61 15.72
C GLU A 73 -5.30 10.28 15.06
N VAL A 74 -6.16 9.25 15.17
CA VAL A 74 -5.91 7.93 14.57
C VAL A 74 -5.85 8.01 13.04
N ILE A 75 -6.68 8.86 12.41
CA ILE A 75 -6.61 9.08 10.96
C ILE A 75 -5.26 9.70 10.54
N GLU A 76 -4.70 10.62 11.34
CA GLU A 76 -3.38 11.17 11.08
C GLU A 76 -2.29 10.10 11.21
N THR A 77 -2.32 9.31 12.29
CA THR A 77 -1.40 8.19 12.47
C THR A 77 -1.48 7.17 11.33
N LEU A 78 -2.69 6.81 10.90
CA LEU A 78 -2.90 5.90 9.77
C LEU A 78 -2.28 6.43 8.47
N LYS A 79 -2.37 7.74 8.21
CA LYS A 79 -1.73 8.33 7.03
C LYS A 79 -0.21 8.19 7.07
N GLU A 80 0.40 8.33 8.24
CA GLU A 80 1.84 8.13 8.41
C GLU A 80 2.22 6.65 8.25
N GLU A 81 1.47 5.75 8.88
CA GLU A 81 1.69 4.30 8.78
C GLU A 81 1.52 3.79 7.34
N ILE A 82 0.54 4.31 6.59
CA ILE A 82 0.35 3.98 5.17
C ILE A 82 1.56 4.43 4.35
N LYS A 83 2.07 5.64 4.57
CA LYS A 83 3.28 6.11 3.89
C LYS A 83 4.49 5.23 4.20
N ASP A 84 4.65 4.82 5.47
CA ASP A 84 5.73 3.93 5.86
C ASP A 84 5.56 2.51 5.32
N PHE A 85 4.32 2.02 5.21
CA PHE A 85 4.00 0.76 4.53
C PHE A 85 4.39 0.83 3.05
N GLU A 86 4.01 1.90 2.35
CA GLU A 86 4.36 2.09 0.94
C GLU A 86 5.87 2.20 0.74
N ARG A 87 6.58 2.90 1.63
CA ARG A 87 8.04 3.04 1.55
C ARG A 87 8.75 1.71 1.77
N ARG A 88 8.38 0.97 2.81
CA ARG A 88 9.00 -0.33 3.16
C ARG A 88 8.70 -1.42 2.13
N ASN A 89 7.50 -1.41 1.56
CA ASN A 89 7.05 -2.43 0.60
C ASN A 89 7.12 -1.97 -0.85
N ARG A 90 7.87 -0.90 -1.14
CA ARG A 90 7.94 -0.26 -2.47
C ARG A 90 8.24 -1.24 -3.59
N LEU A 91 9.18 -2.17 -3.37
CA LEU A 91 9.59 -3.17 -4.36
C LEU A 91 8.41 -4.05 -4.80
N ILE A 92 7.72 -4.65 -3.82
CA ILE A 92 6.59 -5.55 -4.07
C ILE A 92 5.42 -4.77 -4.69
N ILE A 93 5.10 -3.60 -4.13
CA ILE A 93 3.99 -2.76 -4.61
C ILE A 93 4.22 -2.30 -6.05
N THR A 94 5.46 -1.94 -6.42
CA THR A 94 5.78 -1.49 -7.78
C THR A 94 5.59 -2.62 -8.78
N ARG A 95 6.05 -3.84 -8.47
CA ARG A 95 5.82 -5.02 -9.31
C ARG A 95 4.33 -5.34 -9.46
N LEU A 96 3.56 -5.31 -8.37
CA LEU A 96 2.11 -5.55 -8.43
C LEU A 96 1.41 -4.54 -9.34
N LYS A 97 1.79 -3.25 -9.25
CA LYS A 97 1.25 -2.20 -10.13
C LYS A 97 1.65 -2.40 -11.60
N GLU A 98 2.86 -2.86 -11.87
CA GLU A 98 3.32 -3.18 -13.23
C GLU A 98 2.60 -4.38 -13.84
N GLU A 99 2.37 -5.44 -13.07
CA GLU A 99 1.56 -6.60 -13.49
C GLU A 99 0.12 -6.19 -13.80
N GLU A 100 -0.49 -5.35 -12.95
CA GLU A 100 -1.84 -4.82 -13.19
C GLU A 100 -1.91 -4.00 -14.49
N ASN A 101 -0.90 -3.17 -14.75
CA ASN A 101 -0.83 -2.36 -15.96
C ASN A 101 -0.60 -3.22 -17.22
N LYS A 102 0.25 -4.25 -17.14
CA LYS A 102 0.43 -5.24 -18.23
C LYS A 102 -0.88 -5.96 -18.55
N GLY A 103 -1.66 -6.33 -17.54
CA GLY A 103 -3.01 -6.91 -17.72
C GLY A 103 -3.95 -5.97 -18.47
N LYS A 104 -4.00 -4.68 -18.09
CA LYS A 104 -4.83 -3.66 -18.76
C LYS A 104 -4.40 -3.39 -20.21
N GLU A 105 -3.11 -3.48 -20.51
CA GLU A 105 -2.60 -3.35 -21.88
C GLU A 105 -2.94 -4.56 -22.76
N LEU A 106 -2.85 -5.77 -22.21
CA LEU A 106 -3.27 -6.99 -22.90
C LEU A 106 -4.76 -6.97 -23.22
N GLU A 107 -5.61 -6.54 -22.29
CA GLU A 107 -7.05 -6.36 -22.56
C GLU A 107 -7.33 -5.33 -23.67
N LYS A 108 -6.57 -4.23 -23.71
CA LYS A 108 -6.67 -3.22 -24.76
C LYS A 108 -6.22 -3.75 -26.12
N LYS A 109 -5.15 -4.55 -26.17
CA LYS A 109 -4.66 -5.20 -27.40
C LYS A 109 -5.68 -6.20 -27.95
N VAL A 110 -6.23 -7.05 -27.09
CA VAL A 110 -7.30 -8.00 -27.48
C VAL A 110 -8.51 -7.25 -28.05
N LYS A 111 -8.96 -6.16 -27.40
CA LYS A 111 -10.07 -5.33 -27.89
C LYS A 111 -9.78 -4.60 -29.21
N GLN A 112 -8.51 -4.33 -29.54
CA GLN A 112 -8.12 -3.73 -30.83
C GLN A 112 -8.04 -4.77 -31.94
N GLU A 113 -7.55 -5.97 -31.65
CA GLU A 113 -7.47 -7.08 -32.61
C GLU A 113 -8.85 -7.65 -32.97
N THR A 114 -9.80 -7.66 -32.02
CA THR A 114 -11.18 -8.13 -32.27
C THR A 114 -12.08 -7.11 -32.96
N LYS A 115 -11.59 -5.90 -33.33
CA LYS A 115 -12.40 -4.95 -34.10
C LYS A 115 -12.53 -5.45 -35.54
N PRO A 116 -13.76 -5.69 -36.06
CA PRO A 116 -13.93 -6.12 -37.43
C PRO A 116 -13.41 -5.04 -38.38
N LYS A 117 -12.46 -5.40 -39.25
CA LYS A 117 -11.99 -4.53 -40.34
C LYS A 117 -13.20 -4.09 -41.15
N ARG A 118 -13.53 -2.79 -41.12
CA ARG A 118 -14.55 -2.21 -42.00
C ARG A 118 -14.16 -2.52 -43.44
N ARG A 119 -14.93 -3.38 -44.12
CA ARG A 119 -14.79 -3.61 -45.57
C ARG A 119 -14.91 -2.24 -46.24
N LYS A 120 -13.86 -1.80 -46.93
CA LYS A 120 -13.95 -0.65 -47.84
C LYS A 120 -14.86 -1.10 -48.99
N THR A 121 -16.12 -0.70 -48.96
CA THR A 121 -16.97 -0.70 -50.15
C THR A 121 -16.40 0.34 -51.10
N GLN A 122 -15.67 -0.10 -52.11
CA GLN A 122 -15.43 0.71 -53.31
C GLN A 122 -16.80 0.90 -53.95
N LEU A 123 -17.32 2.12 -53.91
CA LEU A 123 -18.49 2.51 -54.70
C LEU A 123 -18.09 2.42 -56.18
N LEU A 124 -18.83 1.58 -56.91
CA LEU A 124 -18.84 1.46 -58.37
C LEU A 124 -19.20 2.77 -59.05
#